data_AF-A0A2E1WGA8-F1
#
_entry.id   AF-A0A2E1WGA8-F1
#
_cell.length_a   1.000
_cell.length_b   1.000
_cell.length_c   1.000
_cell.angle_alpha   90.00
_cell.angle_beta   90.00
_cell.angle_gamma   90.00
#
_symmetry.space_group_name_H-M   'P 1'
#
loop_
_entity.id
_entity.type
_entity.pdbx_description
1 polymer ?
#
loop_
_entity_poly.entity_id
_entity_poly.type
_entity_poly.pdbx_seq_one_letter_code
_entity_poly.pdbx_strand_id
1 'polypeptide(L)'
;SLVLNSTYYRLFNIRSYSGSTFNLDFAGRLYGDEKVIILAFARVGMTNKPVSGTLYKFDFYEDTNNNYSYDSDDYPANVDVDTISIKNIYAPNSFSFGFNVGFKNNLNLFSEFQLWNDEATNANYASIYNDQIGGKTHIGGGVVRFGDMGARDWQDQITFRSGLYQDKYVLRHTGKMLIENGLSMGIGFKFAATGNQIDFSFRYGSRSIRSSQKELFQEFTIGVSLGDIWFLRRRAKQ
;
A
#
# COMPACT_ATOMS: atom_id res chain seq x y z
N SER A 1 9.80 -39.27 -32.49
CA SER A 1 8.44 -39.30 -31.93
C SER A 1 8.35 -38.19 -30.91
N LEU A 2 7.39 -37.29 -31.08
CA LEU A 2 7.12 -36.20 -30.14
C LEU A 2 6.35 -36.81 -28.96
N VAL A 3 7.03 -37.06 -27.84
CA VAL A 3 6.37 -37.47 -26.60
C VAL A 3 5.82 -36.20 -25.94
N LEU A 4 4.59 -35.85 -26.29
CA LEU A 4 3.75 -34.94 -25.51
C LEU A 4 3.33 -35.71 -24.25
N ASN A 5 4.10 -35.56 -23.18
CA ASN A 5 3.67 -36.03 -21.87
C ASN A 5 2.52 -35.10 -21.40
N SER A 6 1.27 -35.57 -21.51
CA SER A 6 0.06 -34.80 -21.25
C SER A 6 -0.47 -34.95 -19.82
N THR A 7 0.36 -35.36 -18.87
CA THR A 7 -0.09 -35.54 -17.48
C THR A 7 0.15 -34.24 -16.72
N TYR A 8 -0.83 -33.33 -16.79
CA TYR A 8 -0.88 -32.17 -15.90
C TYR A 8 -1.34 -32.61 -14.51
N TYR A 9 -0.39 -33.01 -13.66
CA TYR A 9 -0.65 -33.13 -12.23
C TYR A 9 -1.05 -31.74 -11.72
N ARG A 10 -2.34 -31.55 -11.40
CA ARG A 10 -2.82 -30.31 -10.77
C ARG A 10 -2.33 -30.32 -9.33
N LEU A 11 -1.09 -29.89 -9.08
CA LEU A 11 -0.55 -29.74 -7.73
C LEU A 11 -1.44 -28.77 -6.93
N PHE A 12 -2.02 -29.23 -5.82
CA PHE A 12 -2.65 -28.33 -4.87
C PHE A 12 -1.55 -27.74 -4.00
N ASN A 13 -1.41 -26.42 -4.04
CA ASN A 13 -0.35 -25.70 -3.38
C ASN A 13 -0.97 -24.68 -2.42
N ILE A 14 -0.73 -24.83 -1.12
CA ILE A 14 -1.10 -23.81 -0.13
C ILE A 14 0.14 -22.99 0.20
N ARG A 15 0.01 -21.66 0.18
CA ARG A 15 1.05 -20.75 0.67
C ARG A 15 0.56 -20.07 1.93
N SER A 16 1.35 -20.15 2.99
CA SER A 16 1.14 -19.38 4.21
C SER A 16 2.26 -18.35 4.37
N TYR A 17 1.93 -17.18 4.91
CA TYR A 17 2.90 -16.14 5.22
C TYR A 17 2.73 -15.71 6.67
N SER A 18 3.84 -15.50 7.36
CA SER A 18 3.84 -15.02 8.74
C SER A 18 4.95 -14.01 8.93
N GLY A 19 4.62 -12.88 9.55
CA GLY A 19 5.53 -11.80 9.88
C GLY A 19 4.82 -10.78 10.77
N SER A 20 5.58 -9.85 11.34
CA SER A 20 5.01 -8.80 12.18
C SER A 20 5.85 -7.54 12.11
N THR A 21 5.17 -6.41 11.96
CA THR A 21 5.74 -5.06 12.04
C THR A 21 5.08 -4.30 13.19
N PHE A 22 5.74 -3.26 13.65
CA PHE A 22 5.23 -2.34 14.66
C PHE A 22 5.45 -0.90 14.20
N ASN A 23 4.46 -0.04 14.41
CA ASN A 23 4.52 1.38 14.06
C ASN A 23 4.30 2.21 15.32
N LEU A 24 5.16 3.20 15.53
CA LEU A 24 5.00 4.24 16.53
C LEU A 24 4.65 5.55 15.83
N ASP A 25 3.49 6.10 16.14
CA ASP A 25 3.01 7.37 15.61
C ASP A 25 3.09 8.46 16.70
N PHE A 26 3.68 9.59 16.35
CA PHE A 26 3.78 10.78 17.18
C PHE A 26 3.09 11.93 16.49
N ALA A 27 2.27 12.68 17.22
CA ALA A 27 1.63 13.89 16.76
C ALA A 27 1.76 14.96 17.83
N GLY A 28 2.14 16.17 17.42
CA GLY A 28 2.33 17.29 18.32
C GLY A 28 1.87 18.59 17.69
N ARG A 29 1.24 19.46 18.51
CA ARG A 29 0.99 20.85 18.14
C ARG A 29 2.18 21.68 18.60
N LEU A 30 2.95 22.19 17.64
CA LEU A 30 4.14 22.99 17.90
C LEU A 30 3.78 24.45 18.22
N TYR A 31 2.74 24.97 17.56
CA TYR A 31 2.26 26.33 17.72
C TYR A 31 0.76 26.41 17.44
N GLY A 32 0.06 27.37 18.04
CA GLY A 32 -1.32 27.66 17.72
C GLY A 32 -1.77 29.01 18.26
N ASP A 33 -2.30 29.85 17.37
CA ASP A 33 -3.12 31.02 17.72
C ASP A 33 -4.44 30.99 16.93
N GLU A 34 -5.21 32.09 16.96
CA GLU A 34 -6.49 32.20 16.23
C GLU A 34 -6.36 32.20 14.69
N LYS A 35 -5.17 32.50 14.15
CA LYS A 35 -4.90 32.64 12.71
C LYS A 35 -4.18 31.42 12.14
N VAL A 36 -3.25 30.83 12.91
CA VAL A 36 -2.33 29.79 12.44
C VAL A 36 -2.15 28.69 13.49
N ILE A 37 -2.21 27.44 13.05
CA ILE A 37 -1.88 26.25 13.83
C ILE A 37 -0.78 25.48 13.11
N ILE A 38 0.27 25.08 13.83
CA ILE A 38 1.37 24.26 13.31
C ILE A 38 1.36 22.92 14.03
N LEU A 39 1.19 21.86 13.25
CA LEU A 39 1.24 20.48 13.68
C LEU A 39 2.47 19.80 13.08
N ALA A 40 3.08 18.91 13.86
CA ALA A 40 4.13 18.02 13.40
C ALA A 40 3.75 16.57 13.69
N PHE A 41 4.16 15.69 12.80
CA PHE A 41 3.87 14.27 12.83
C PHE A 41 5.17 13.52 12.58
N ALA A 42 5.37 12.42 13.30
CA ALA A 42 6.46 11.50 13.03
C ALA A 42 5.94 10.06 13.13
N ARG A 43 6.49 9.17 12.30
CA ARG A 43 6.23 7.73 12.39
C ARG A 43 7.53 6.97 12.31
N VAL A 44 7.67 5.96 13.17
CA VAL A 44 8.74 4.98 13.10
C VAL A 44 8.10 3.61 12.89
N GLY A 45 8.37 2.99 11.75
CA GLY A 45 7.98 1.62 11.44
C GLY A 45 9.16 0.67 11.57
N MET A 46 8.99 -0.43 12.29
CA MET A 46 10.03 -1.43 12.51
C MET A 46 9.50 -2.83 12.26
N THR A 47 10.32 -3.68 11.66
CA THR A 47 10.05 -5.11 11.56
C THR A 47 10.52 -5.83 12.81
N ASN A 48 9.58 -6.46 13.53
CA ASN A 48 9.88 -7.33 14.67
C ASN A 48 10.24 -8.74 14.19
N LYS A 49 9.43 -9.28 13.26
CA LYS A 49 9.66 -10.59 12.64
C LYS A 49 9.49 -10.44 11.14
N PRO A 50 10.55 -10.62 10.35
CA PRO A 50 10.44 -10.60 8.90
C PRO A 50 9.43 -11.60 8.38
N VAL A 51 8.75 -11.24 7.29
CA VAL A 51 7.81 -12.15 6.65
C VAL A 51 8.58 -13.37 6.15
N SER A 52 8.04 -14.54 6.47
CA SER A 52 8.48 -15.84 5.98
C SER A 52 7.30 -16.54 5.33
N GLY A 53 7.55 -17.25 4.23
CA GLY A 53 6.56 -18.00 3.48
C GLY A 53 6.78 -19.50 3.64
N THR A 54 5.70 -20.27 3.74
CA THR A 54 5.75 -21.73 3.68
C THR A 54 4.81 -22.20 2.58
N LEU A 55 5.36 -22.94 1.61
CA LEU A 55 4.63 -23.60 0.54
C LEU A 55 4.42 -25.06 0.94
N TYR A 56 3.17 -25.47 0.98
CA TYR A 56 2.73 -26.85 1.16
C TYR A 56 2.29 -27.36 -0.21
N LYS A 57 2.92 -28.43 -0.69
CA LYS A 57 2.49 -29.11 -1.90
C LYS A 57 1.82 -30.41 -1.51
N PHE A 58 0.63 -30.60 -2.06
CA PHE A 58 -0.16 -31.81 -1.88
C PHE A 58 -0.14 -32.54 -3.21
N ASP A 59 0.42 -33.73 -3.19
CA ASP A 59 0.32 -34.66 -4.30
C ASP A 59 -1.04 -35.36 -4.19
N PHE A 60 -1.81 -35.32 -5.28
CA PHE A 60 -3.14 -35.93 -5.30
C PHE A 60 -3.09 -37.45 -5.43
N TYR A 61 -2.02 -37.99 -6.00
CA TYR A 61 -1.74 -39.42 -6.17
C TYR A 61 -0.23 -39.63 -6.37
N GLU A 62 0.27 -40.82 -6.05
CA GLU A 62 1.66 -41.23 -6.21
C GLU A 62 1.68 -42.47 -7.12
N ASP A 63 2.26 -42.38 -8.33
CA ASP A 63 2.37 -43.51 -9.27
C ASP A 63 3.42 -44.51 -8.75
N THR A 64 3.01 -45.38 -7.83
CA THR A 64 3.90 -46.30 -7.12
C THR A 64 4.39 -47.44 -7.99
N ASN A 65 3.64 -47.79 -9.04
CA ASN A 65 3.93 -48.91 -9.93
C ASN A 65 4.53 -48.46 -11.29
N ASN A 66 4.72 -47.15 -11.51
CA ASN A 66 5.25 -46.51 -12.72
C ASN A 66 4.51 -46.92 -14.00
N ASN A 67 3.21 -47.16 -13.91
CA ASN A 67 2.40 -47.53 -15.07
C ASN A 67 1.93 -46.31 -15.89
N TYR A 68 2.23 -45.09 -15.41
CA TYR A 68 1.86 -43.80 -16.00
C TYR A 68 0.34 -43.59 -16.14
N SER A 69 -0.48 -44.32 -15.40
CA SER A 69 -1.92 -44.41 -15.58
C SER A 69 -2.65 -44.65 -14.26
N TYR A 70 -3.49 -43.70 -13.85
CA TYR A 70 -4.19 -43.73 -12.56
C TYR A 70 -4.90 -45.07 -12.26
N ASP A 71 -4.56 -45.69 -11.14
CA ASP A 71 -5.23 -46.88 -10.61
C ASP A 71 -5.47 -46.85 -9.08
N SER A 72 -5.94 -47.96 -8.52
CA SER A 72 -6.26 -48.07 -7.09
C SER A 72 -5.04 -48.09 -6.17
N ASP A 73 -3.85 -48.36 -6.72
CA ASP A 73 -2.58 -48.44 -6.00
C ASP A 73 -1.90 -47.06 -5.93
N ASP A 74 -2.41 -46.06 -6.66
CA ASP A 74 -1.87 -44.70 -6.70
C ASP A 74 -2.37 -43.78 -5.56
N TYR A 75 -3.21 -44.31 -4.67
CA TYR A 75 -3.58 -43.59 -3.46
C TYR A 75 -2.36 -43.51 -2.52
N PRO A 76 -1.97 -42.30 -2.08
CA PRO A 76 -0.76 -42.14 -1.28
C PRO A 76 -0.88 -42.90 0.04
N ALA A 77 0.10 -43.75 0.33
CA ALA A 77 0.15 -44.55 1.55
C ALA A 77 0.39 -43.70 2.81
N ASN A 78 1.03 -42.53 2.65
CA ASN A 78 1.22 -41.51 3.68
C ASN A 78 0.72 -40.16 3.16
N VAL A 79 0.00 -39.40 4.00
CA VAL A 79 -0.45 -38.03 3.68
C VAL A 79 0.65 -37.03 4.02
N ASP A 80 1.87 -37.28 3.54
CA ASP A 80 2.99 -36.37 3.76
C ASP A 80 2.89 -35.19 2.78
N VAL A 81 3.16 -33.99 3.30
CA VAL A 81 3.03 -32.73 2.57
C VAL A 81 4.42 -32.17 2.33
N ASP A 82 4.87 -32.11 1.08
CA ASP A 82 6.15 -31.49 0.74
C ASP A 82 6.09 -30.00 1.13
N THR A 83 6.94 -29.64 2.09
CA THR A 83 6.92 -28.33 2.73
C THR A 83 8.20 -27.57 2.41
N ILE A 84 8.09 -26.52 1.60
CA ILE A 84 9.19 -25.63 1.28
C ILE A 84 9.04 -24.33 2.07
N SER A 85 9.95 -24.09 3.00
CA SER A 85 9.99 -22.84 3.78
C SER A 85 11.01 -21.86 3.22
N ILE A 86 10.60 -20.61 3.02
CA ILE A 86 11.47 -19.48 2.69
C ILE A 86 11.35 -18.43 3.78
N LYS A 87 12.49 -18.06 4.38
CA LYS A 87 12.54 -17.10 5.48
C LYS A 87 12.99 -15.74 4.98
N ASN A 88 12.53 -14.70 5.67
CA ASN A 88 13.01 -13.32 5.52
C ASN A 88 12.90 -12.78 4.09
N ILE A 89 11.68 -12.84 3.54
CA ILE A 89 11.34 -12.36 2.19
C ILE A 89 10.91 -10.89 2.16
N TYR A 90 10.52 -10.33 3.31
CA TYR A 90 10.09 -8.93 3.44
C TYR A 90 10.28 -8.46 4.88
N ALA A 91 11.08 -7.40 5.07
CA ALA A 91 11.38 -6.80 6.37
C ALA A 91 11.41 -5.26 6.26
N PRO A 92 10.24 -4.61 6.15
CA PRO A 92 10.16 -3.17 5.99
C PRO A 92 10.48 -2.43 7.30
N ASN A 93 11.39 -1.47 7.22
CA ASN A 93 11.61 -0.44 8.24
C ASN A 93 11.35 0.92 7.62
N SER A 94 10.76 1.84 8.39
CA SER A 94 10.46 3.18 7.91
C SER A 94 10.62 4.25 8.97
N PHE A 95 10.93 5.45 8.51
CA PHE A 95 10.87 6.66 9.27
C PHE A 95 10.14 7.69 8.42
N SER A 96 9.10 8.32 8.94
CA SER A 96 8.48 9.46 8.27
C SER A 96 8.26 10.61 9.22
N PHE A 97 8.23 11.79 8.63
CA PHE A 97 8.04 13.04 9.32
C PHE A 97 7.23 13.99 8.43
N GLY A 98 6.32 14.73 9.03
CA GLY A 98 5.47 15.66 8.30
C GLY A 98 5.07 16.87 9.12
N PHE A 99 4.77 17.94 8.41
CA PHE A 99 4.23 19.17 8.99
C PHE A 99 2.89 19.51 8.37
N ASN A 100 2.04 20.14 9.16
CA ASN A 100 0.82 20.77 8.68
C ASN A 100 0.71 22.17 9.29
N VAL A 101 0.53 23.17 8.44
CA VAL A 101 0.24 24.55 8.82
C VAL A 101 -1.18 24.88 8.41
N GLY A 102 -2.07 24.94 9.39
CA GLY A 102 -3.47 25.29 9.21
C GLY A 102 -3.74 26.77 9.43
N PHE A 103 -4.50 27.39 8.53
CA PHE A 103 -4.91 28.78 8.57
C PHE A 103 -6.41 28.89 8.82
N LYS A 104 -6.84 30.03 9.39
CA LYS A 104 -8.24 30.32 9.71
C LYS A 104 -9.24 30.15 8.55
N ASN A 105 -8.80 30.31 7.30
CA ASN A 105 -9.66 30.19 6.12
C ASN A 105 -9.84 28.72 5.64
N ASN A 106 -9.70 27.76 6.56
CA ASN A 106 -9.73 26.31 6.28
C ASN A 106 -8.69 25.85 5.26
N LEU A 107 -7.64 26.65 5.05
CA LEU A 107 -6.50 26.35 4.20
C LEU A 107 -5.43 25.65 5.04
N ASN A 108 -4.86 24.58 4.55
CA ASN A 108 -3.75 23.88 5.18
C ASN A 108 -2.65 23.67 4.15
N LEU A 109 -1.42 23.98 4.56
CA LEU A 109 -0.22 23.58 3.84
C LEU A 109 0.37 22.37 4.54
N PHE A 110 0.80 21.37 3.78
CA PHE A 110 1.41 20.17 4.35
C PHE A 110 2.70 19.83 3.62
N SER A 111 3.61 19.20 4.34
CA SER A 111 4.82 18.60 3.79
C SER A 111 5.09 17.26 4.46
N GLU A 112 5.69 16.35 3.70
CA GLU A 112 5.99 15.00 4.14
C GLU A 112 7.39 14.60 3.64
N PHE A 113 8.09 13.87 4.50
CA PHE A 113 9.33 13.18 4.20
C PHE A 113 9.23 11.76 4.73
N GLN A 114 9.63 10.78 3.93
CA GLN A 114 9.68 9.39 4.37
C GLN A 114 10.93 8.69 3.83
N LEU A 115 11.54 7.89 4.70
CA LEU A 115 12.51 6.87 4.39
C LEU A 115 11.88 5.51 4.64
N TRP A 116 12.08 4.58 3.73
CA TRP A 116 11.64 3.21 3.86
C TRP A 116 12.70 2.30 3.26
N ASN A 117 13.04 1.22 3.94
CA ASN A 117 14.01 0.23 3.48
C ASN A 117 13.46 -1.17 3.76
N ASP A 118 13.74 -2.10 2.86
CA ASP A 118 13.45 -3.52 3.03
C ASP A 118 14.74 -4.28 3.36
N GLU A 119 14.89 -4.66 4.62
CA GLU A 119 16.04 -5.38 5.15
C GLU A 119 15.89 -6.91 5.04
N ALA A 120 15.00 -7.38 4.18
CA ALA A 120 14.89 -8.81 3.88
C ALA A 120 16.26 -9.37 3.50
N THR A 121 16.55 -10.65 3.72
CA THR A 121 17.81 -11.27 3.25
C THR A 121 17.59 -12.17 2.04
N ASN A 122 16.37 -12.67 1.87
CA ASN A 122 16.05 -13.65 0.84
C ASN A 122 15.19 -13.02 -0.25
N ALA A 123 15.83 -12.69 -1.36
CA ALA A 123 15.18 -12.08 -2.53
C ALA A 123 14.82 -13.11 -3.61
N ASN A 124 15.08 -14.41 -3.37
CA ASN A 124 14.68 -15.50 -4.27
C ASN A 124 13.20 -15.88 -4.05
N TYR A 125 12.33 -14.89 -3.99
CA TYR A 125 10.91 -15.13 -4.13
C TYR A 125 10.62 -15.26 -5.62
N ALA A 126 9.82 -16.25 -6.01
CA ALA A 126 9.33 -16.40 -7.38
C ALA A 126 8.36 -15.25 -7.73
N SER A 127 8.91 -14.06 -7.90
CA SER A 127 8.24 -12.91 -8.47
C SER A 127 8.36 -12.98 -9.98
N ILE A 128 7.28 -12.67 -10.68
CA ILE A 128 7.31 -12.45 -12.14
C ILE A 128 8.14 -11.22 -12.53
N TYR A 129 8.49 -10.37 -11.54
CA TYR A 129 9.31 -9.18 -11.73
C TYR A 129 10.77 -9.48 -11.39
N ASN A 130 11.67 -9.11 -12.31
CA ASN A 130 13.12 -9.37 -12.21
C ASN A 130 13.84 -8.56 -11.14
N ASP A 131 13.20 -7.56 -10.53
CA ASP A 131 13.81 -6.73 -9.50
C ASP A 131 12.78 -6.31 -8.45
N GLN A 132 13.25 -6.11 -7.22
CA GLN A 132 12.45 -5.73 -6.06
C GLN A 132 12.88 -4.36 -5.56
N ILE A 133 11.93 -3.60 -5.02
CA ILE A 133 12.24 -2.32 -4.36
C ILE A 133 12.89 -2.63 -3.01
N GLY A 134 14.18 -2.30 -2.87
CA GLY A 134 14.94 -2.44 -1.63
C GLY A 134 14.88 -1.20 -0.73
N GLY A 135 14.56 -0.04 -1.29
CA GLY A 135 14.40 1.19 -0.52
C GLY A 135 13.59 2.24 -1.26
N LYS A 136 13.04 3.18 -0.50
CA LYS A 136 12.23 4.30 -0.96
C LYS A 136 12.55 5.54 -0.13
N THR A 137 12.82 6.65 -0.79
CA THR A 137 12.81 7.99 -0.20
C THR A 137 11.68 8.79 -0.83
N HIS A 138 10.80 9.36 -0.02
CA HIS A 138 9.70 10.22 -0.43
C HIS A 138 9.92 11.63 0.11
N ILE A 139 9.65 12.62 -0.73
CA ILE A 139 9.45 14.00 -0.31
C ILE A 139 8.23 14.54 -1.03
N GLY A 140 7.33 15.16 -0.28
CA GLY A 140 6.07 15.65 -0.82
C GLY A 140 5.58 16.87 -0.09
N GLY A 141 4.68 17.60 -0.73
CA GLY A 141 3.99 18.71 -0.09
C GLY A 141 2.84 19.20 -0.94
N GLY A 142 1.97 19.98 -0.32
CA GLY A 142 0.78 20.46 -0.99
C GLY A 142 -0.07 21.37 -0.13
N VAL A 143 -1.25 21.65 -0.67
CA VAL A 143 -2.25 22.52 -0.11
C VAL A 143 -3.61 21.83 -0.12
N VAL A 144 -4.35 22.01 0.96
CA VAL A 144 -5.75 21.57 1.08
C VAL A 144 -6.59 22.74 1.57
N ARG A 145 -7.63 23.09 0.84
CA ARG A 145 -8.68 24.00 1.31
C ARG A 145 -9.91 23.16 1.61
N PHE A 146 -10.30 23.05 2.88
CA PHE A 146 -11.48 22.30 3.27
C PHE A 146 -12.75 23.09 2.99
N GLY A 147 -13.68 22.46 2.29
CA GLY A 147 -15.00 23.02 2.04
C GLY A 147 -15.88 22.96 3.29
N ASP A 148 -16.73 23.97 3.47
CA ASP A 148 -17.74 24.08 4.52
C ASP A 148 -19.14 23.94 3.91
N MET A 149 -19.89 22.92 4.36
CA MET A 149 -21.27 22.70 3.88
C MET A 149 -22.21 23.87 4.23
N GLY A 150 -21.90 24.63 5.28
CA GLY A 150 -22.69 25.80 5.69
C GLY A 150 -22.38 27.08 4.90
N ALA A 151 -21.38 27.06 4.01
CA ALA A 151 -21.01 28.24 3.25
C ALA A 151 -22.07 28.63 2.21
N ARG A 152 -22.30 29.94 2.05
CA ARG A 152 -23.29 30.47 1.10
C ARG A 152 -22.86 30.27 -0.35
N ASP A 153 -21.57 30.43 -0.62
CA ASP A 153 -21.02 30.33 -1.97
C ASP A 153 -20.61 28.88 -2.25
N TRP A 154 -21.04 28.35 -3.39
CA TRP A 154 -20.83 26.94 -3.76
C TRP A 154 -19.34 26.54 -3.83
N GLN A 155 -18.46 27.49 -4.14
CA GLN A 155 -17.01 27.27 -4.22
C GLN A 155 -16.42 26.96 -2.84
N ASP A 156 -16.99 27.54 -1.79
CA ASP A 156 -16.54 27.37 -0.42
C ASP A 156 -17.08 26.07 0.21
N GLN A 157 -18.04 25.40 -0.45
CA GLN A 157 -18.52 24.07 -0.06
C GLN A 157 -17.62 22.94 -0.59
N ILE A 158 -16.78 23.24 -1.59
CA ILE A 158 -15.91 22.25 -2.23
C ILE A 158 -14.57 22.18 -1.50
N THR A 159 -14.12 20.96 -1.24
CA THR A 159 -12.75 20.71 -0.77
C THR A 159 -11.82 20.62 -1.96
N PHE A 160 -10.77 21.45 -1.98
CA PHE A 160 -9.75 21.41 -3.02
C PHE A 160 -8.43 20.89 -2.46
N ARG A 161 -7.75 20.03 -3.20
CA ARG A 161 -6.44 19.46 -2.86
C ARG A 161 -5.51 19.58 -4.04
N SER A 162 -4.28 20.02 -3.79
CA SER A 162 -3.21 20.01 -4.79
C SER A 162 -1.90 19.68 -4.11
N GLY A 163 -1.05 18.90 -4.76
CA GLY A 163 0.20 18.46 -4.18
C GLY A 163 1.19 18.00 -5.24
N LEU A 164 2.45 18.00 -4.86
CA LEU A 164 3.55 17.51 -5.67
C LEU A 164 4.48 16.66 -4.81
N TYR A 165 5.08 15.66 -5.41
CA TYR A 165 6.00 14.77 -4.72
C TYR A 165 7.09 14.23 -5.63
N GLN A 166 8.15 13.77 -4.99
CA GLN A 166 9.21 12.99 -5.60
C GLN A 166 9.44 11.73 -4.77
N ASP A 167 9.38 10.58 -5.45
CA ASP A 167 9.81 9.30 -4.89
C ASP A 167 11.11 8.85 -5.56
N LYS A 168 12.06 8.38 -4.75
CA LYS A 168 13.26 7.71 -5.22
C LYS A 168 13.25 6.28 -4.71
N TYR A 169 13.17 5.33 -5.63
CA TYR A 169 13.19 3.92 -5.33
C TYR A 169 14.56 3.35 -5.66
N VAL A 170 15.15 2.59 -4.74
CA VAL A 170 16.39 1.83 -4.97
C VAL A 170 16.01 0.39 -5.22
N LEU A 171 16.37 -0.11 -6.41
CA LEU A 171 16.14 -1.49 -6.78
C LEU A 171 17.24 -2.39 -6.21
N ARG A 172 16.83 -3.52 -5.65
CA ARG A 172 17.67 -4.37 -4.81
C ARG A 172 18.68 -5.17 -5.60
N HIS A 173 18.29 -5.75 -6.73
CA HIS A 173 19.16 -6.63 -7.51
C HIS A 173 20.04 -5.84 -8.48
N THR A 174 19.48 -4.85 -9.18
CA THR A 174 20.25 -4.05 -10.14
C THR A 174 20.98 -2.86 -9.52
N GLY A 175 20.65 -2.47 -8.28
CA GLY A 175 21.17 -1.25 -7.63
C GLY A 175 20.74 0.04 -8.32
N LYS A 176 19.86 -0.03 -9.33
CA LYS A 176 19.42 1.14 -10.09
C LYS A 176 18.44 1.97 -9.26
N MET A 177 18.44 3.27 -9.53
CA MET A 177 17.51 4.20 -8.93
C MET A 177 16.39 4.53 -9.91
N LEU A 178 15.14 4.38 -9.47
CA LEU A 178 13.95 4.84 -10.18
C LEU A 178 13.47 6.13 -9.51
N ILE A 179 13.42 7.22 -10.25
CA ILE A 179 12.93 8.51 -9.78
C ILE A 179 11.54 8.74 -10.36
N GLU A 180 10.58 8.94 -9.48
CA GLU A 180 9.21 9.32 -9.80
C GLU A 180 8.97 10.75 -9.37
N ASN A 181 8.41 11.56 -10.27
CA ASN A 181 7.92 12.90 -9.95
C ASN A 181 6.44 12.93 -10.28
N GLY A 182 5.61 13.36 -9.34
CA GLY A 182 4.17 13.38 -9.49
C GLY A 182 3.56 14.71 -9.05
N LEU A 183 2.49 15.07 -9.75
CA LEU A 183 1.56 16.12 -9.40
C LEU A 183 0.20 15.46 -9.14
N SER A 184 -0.49 15.89 -8.10
CA SER A 184 -1.83 15.42 -7.74
C SER A 184 -2.77 16.59 -7.56
N MET A 185 -3.99 16.47 -8.07
CA MET A 185 -5.08 17.39 -7.83
C MET A 185 -6.31 16.61 -7.37
N GLY A 186 -7.15 17.21 -6.55
CA GLY A 186 -8.39 16.58 -6.12
C GLY A 186 -9.46 17.57 -5.71
N ILE A 187 -10.71 17.17 -5.92
CA ILE A 187 -11.91 17.91 -5.53
C ILE A 187 -12.81 16.99 -4.71
N GLY A 188 -13.38 17.51 -3.63
CA GLY A 188 -14.25 16.77 -2.72
C GLY A 188 -15.56 17.51 -2.52
N PHE A 189 -16.68 16.81 -2.71
CA PHE A 189 -18.02 17.31 -2.48
C PHE A 189 -18.61 16.63 -1.26
N LYS A 190 -18.94 17.41 -0.25
CA LYS A 190 -19.65 16.91 0.93
C LYS A 190 -21.14 16.85 0.62
N PHE A 191 -21.81 15.78 1.01
CA PHE A 191 -23.24 15.60 0.78
C PHE A 191 -23.95 14.98 2.00
N ALA A 192 -25.21 15.38 2.19
CA ALA A 192 -26.02 15.03 3.35
C ALA A 192 -25.40 15.43 4.71
N ALA A 193 -26.19 15.39 5.77
CA ALA A 193 -25.81 15.97 7.06
C ALA A 193 -24.77 15.15 7.86
N THR A 194 -24.55 13.88 7.52
CA THR A 194 -23.72 12.95 8.32
C THR A 194 -22.23 12.96 7.96
N GLY A 195 -21.75 13.98 7.24
CA GLY A 195 -20.33 14.08 6.87
C GLY A 195 -19.91 13.15 5.73
N ASN A 196 -20.84 12.78 4.85
CA ASN A 196 -20.50 12.03 3.64
C ASN A 196 -19.76 12.93 2.66
N GLN A 197 -18.85 12.33 1.89
CA GLN A 197 -18.05 13.04 0.90
C GLN A 197 -17.78 12.13 -0.30
N ILE A 198 -17.83 12.69 -1.49
CA ILE A 198 -17.29 12.07 -2.70
C ILE A 198 -16.06 12.86 -3.13
N ASP A 199 -14.96 12.16 -3.35
CA ASP A 199 -13.67 12.74 -3.75
C ASP A 199 -13.27 12.25 -5.12
N PHE A 200 -12.92 13.18 -6.00
CA PHE A 200 -12.29 12.89 -7.28
C PHE A 200 -10.86 13.36 -7.21
N SER A 201 -9.92 12.51 -7.58
CA SER A 201 -8.50 12.84 -7.60
C SER A 201 -7.87 12.40 -8.91
N PHE A 202 -6.93 13.21 -9.38
CA PHE A 202 -6.17 12.99 -10.58
C PHE A 202 -4.69 13.14 -10.27
N ARG A 203 -3.89 12.16 -10.68
CA ARG A 203 -2.44 12.14 -10.51
C ARG A 203 -1.79 12.02 -11.87
N TYR A 204 -0.81 12.87 -12.12
CA TYR A 204 -0.02 12.87 -13.34
C TYR A 204 1.46 12.94 -12.97
N GLY A 205 2.28 12.14 -13.63
CA GLY A 205 3.70 12.16 -13.33
C GLY A 205 4.53 11.38 -14.32
N SER A 206 5.81 11.29 -13.98
CA SER A 206 6.78 10.53 -14.75
C SER A 206 7.70 9.73 -13.86
N ARG A 207 8.07 8.54 -14.33
CA ARG A 207 8.99 7.60 -13.71
C ARG A 207 10.18 7.40 -14.63
N SER A 208 11.40 7.45 -14.10
CA SER A 208 12.61 7.21 -14.90
C SER A 208 13.69 6.46 -14.14
N ILE A 209 14.31 5.48 -14.80
CA ILE A 209 15.48 4.73 -14.28
C ILE A 209 16.79 5.29 -14.85
N ARG A 210 16.72 5.78 -16.09
CA ARG A 210 17.80 6.45 -16.84
C ARG A 210 17.20 7.57 -17.67
N SER A 211 18.03 8.52 -18.12
CA SER A 211 17.61 9.63 -19.00
C SER A 211 16.79 9.16 -20.22
N SER A 212 17.10 7.98 -20.77
CA SER A 212 16.43 7.41 -21.94
C SER A 212 15.20 6.55 -21.64
N GLN A 213 14.95 6.18 -20.39
CA GLN A 213 13.84 5.29 -20.00
C GLN A 213 12.90 6.07 -19.09
N LYS A 214 11.97 6.81 -19.73
CA LYS A 214 10.96 7.63 -19.08
C LYS A 214 9.57 7.08 -19.40
N GLU A 215 8.80 6.78 -18.35
CA GLU A 215 7.40 6.40 -18.43
C GLU A 215 6.54 7.54 -17.89
N LEU A 216 5.43 7.82 -18.56
CA LEU A 216 4.41 8.76 -18.08
C LEU A 216 3.25 7.97 -17.52
N PHE A 217 2.71 8.39 -16.38
CA PHE A 217 1.53 7.78 -15.79
C PHE A 217 0.45 8.82 -15.52
N GLN A 218 -0.79 8.38 -15.64
CA GLN A 218 -2.01 9.13 -15.35
C GLN A 218 -2.90 8.21 -14.52
N GLU A 219 -3.38 8.70 -13.39
CA GLU A 219 -4.29 7.96 -12.53
C GLU A 219 -5.47 8.84 -12.17
N PHE A 220 -6.67 8.28 -12.25
CA PHE A 220 -7.89 8.91 -11.80
C PHE A 220 -8.51 8.02 -10.71
N THR A 221 -8.89 8.61 -9.59
CA THR A 221 -9.45 7.88 -8.45
C THR A 221 -10.69 8.57 -7.94
N ILE A 222 -11.74 7.78 -7.74
CA ILE A 222 -12.99 8.19 -7.11
C ILE A 222 -13.05 7.54 -5.72
N GLY A 223 -13.16 8.35 -4.68
CA GLY A 223 -13.37 7.92 -3.30
C GLY A 223 -14.75 8.30 -2.82
N VAL A 224 -15.39 7.44 -2.03
CA VAL A 224 -16.64 7.74 -1.34
C VAL A 224 -16.43 7.47 0.13
N SER A 225 -16.66 8.49 0.96
CA SER A 225 -16.69 8.40 2.42
C SER A 225 -18.14 8.54 2.87
N LEU A 226 -18.67 7.52 3.53
CA LEU A 226 -20.00 7.54 4.12
C LEU A 226 -19.85 7.70 5.63
N GLY A 227 -20.39 8.78 6.17
CA GLY A 227 -20.46 9.01 7.60
C GLY A 227 -21.75 8.39 8.15
N ASP A 228 -21.60 7.55 9.17
CA ASP A 228 -22.71 6.82 9.78
C ASP A 228 -22.85 7.20 11.25
N ILE A 229 -24.10 7.31 11.72
CA ILE A 229 -24.42 7.55 13.13
C ILE A 229 -24.78 6.20 13.74
N TRP A 230 -23.76 5.51 14.23
CA TRP A 230 -23.98 4.35 15.07
C TRP A 230 -24.41 4.86 16.46
N PHE A 231 -25.56 4.38 16.95
CA PHE A 231 -26.09 4.63 18.30
C PHE A 231 -26.77 5.99 18.57
N LEU A 232 -27.91 6.25 17.91
CA LEU A 232 -28.90 7.17 18.48
C LEU A 232 -29.60 6.50 19.68
N ARG A 233 -29.27 6.91 20.91
CA ARG A 233 -30.08 6.56 22.10
C ARG A 233 -31.45 7.20 21.92
N ARG A 234 -32.46 6.38 21.56
CA ARG A 234 -33.85 6.84 21.54
C ARG A 234 -34.20 7.33 22.95
N ARG A 235 -34.60 8.60 23.08
CA ARG A 235 -35.23 9.07 24.33
C ARG A 235 -36.50 8.22 24.50
N ALA A 236 -36.68 7.59 25.65
CA ALA A 236 -37.96 7.00 25.99
C ALA A 236 -39.00 8.12 25.95
N LYS A 237 -40.11 7.91 25.23
CA LYS A 237 -41.23 8.85 25.27
C LYS A 237 -41.68 8.96 26.72
N GLN A 238 -41.70 10.18 27.24
CA GLN A 238 -42.36 10.52 28.50
C GLN A 238 -43.88 10.35 28.35
#